data_AF-A0A2A2Q625-F1
#
_entry.id   AF-A0A2A2Q625-F1
#
_cell.length_a   1.000
_cell.length_b   1.000
_cell.length_c   1.000
_cell.angle_alpha   90.00
_cell.angle_beta   90.00
_cell.angle_gamma   90.00
#
_symmetry.space_group_name_H-M   'P 1'
#
loop_
_entity.id
_entity.type
_entity.pdbx_description
1 polymer ?
#
loop_
_entity_poly.entity_id
_entity_poly.type
_entity_poly.pdbx_seq_one_letter_code
_entity_poly.pdbx_strand_id
1 'polypeptide(L)'
;MNHPRRTFLKTSLAATAAAAFSGRSHAAASGAAPAREYYDLRCYWLKSDPQGRTPARLKSAVNPALLDSYLEKALVPALAKRGAGPVGVFTEIEVNKNAGTSAPKADSPVWVLIPYSSLEAFVTVSAEVNADAAVRQAAAAYLNVPKAAPAFERVDSWLLRAFKSMPKLEQPAFSKTKSPGRVFEMRDYESHSEAAALNKMAMFDDGETEVMRDLGMSPVFFGQALSGPNLPHLRYFTSGPDLAAHLAAWKKFGPDPRWVKMKDDPKYANNTSRNTARFLVPKAFSQL
;
A
#
# COMPACT_ATOMS: atom_id res chain seq x y z
N MET A 1 46.52 -6.55 -7.31
CA MET A 1 46.66 -6.24 -5.87
C MET A 1 45.35 -6.62 -5.18
N ASN A 2 45.34 -7.75 -4.49
CA ASN A 2 44.22 -8.23 -3.68
C ASN A 2 44.24 -7.52 -2.33
N HIS A 3 43.19 -6.77 -1.98
CA HIS A 3 43.02 -6.33 -0.60
C HIS A 3 42.26 -7.41 0.20
N PRO A 4 42.81 -7.92 1.31
CA PRO A 4 42.12 -8.89 2.14
C PRO A 4 41.00 -8.21 2.94
N ARG A 5 39.85 -8.89 3.01
CA ARG A 5 38.66 -8.49 3.77
C ARG A 5 38.99 -8.46 5.27
N ARG A 6 38.60 -7.38 5.93
CA ARG A 6 38.78 -7.14 7.37
C ARG A 6 38.11 -8.24 8.20
N THR A 7 38.91 -8.87 9.06
CA THR A 7 38.51 -9.82 10.10
C THR A 7 37.73 -9.07 11.18
N PHE A 8 36.46 -9.41 11.37
CA PHE A 8 35.66 -8.87 12.48
C PHE A 8 36.00 -9.68 13.75
N LEU A 9 36.55 -9.00 14.76
CA LEU A 9 36.86 -9.59 16.05
C LEU A 9 35.55 -9.99 16.75
N LYS A 10 35.48 -11.28 17.13
CA LYS A 10 34.52 -11.80 18.09
C LYS A 10 34.93 -11.29 19.48
N THR A 11 34.02 -10.62 20.17
CA THR A 11 34.15 -10.43 21.61
C THR A 11 32.76 -10.62 22.22
N SER A 12 32.60 -11.78 22.85
CA SER A 12 31.49 -12.13 23.71
C SER A 12 31.81 -11.63 25.11
N LEU A 13 30.87 -10.96 25.78
CA LEU A 13 30.78 -11.00 27.23
C LEU A 13 29.33 -10.77 27.66
N ALA A 14 28.79 -11.80 28.31
CA ALA A 14 27.48 -11.83 28.91
C ALA A 14 27.46 -10.99 30.19
N ALA A 15 26.38 -10.25 30.41
CA ALA A 15 25.98 -9.76 31.72
C ALA A 15 24.45 -9.77 31.81
N THR A 16 23.94 -10.75 32.55
CA THR A 16 22.56 -10.89 32.98
C THR A 16 22.26 -9.87 34.08
N ALA A 17 21.23 -9.04 33.89
CA ALA A 17 20.58 -8.31 34.97
C ALA A 17 19.06 -8.39 34.77
N ALA A 18 18.40 -9.24 35.54
CA ALA A 18 16.95 -9.34 35.60
C ALA A 18 16.43 -8.21 36.50
N ALA A 19 15.95 -7.12 35.90
CA ALA A 19 15.17 -6.11 36.61
C ALA A 19 13.69 -6.45 36.48
N ALA A 20 13.10 -7.01 37.54
CA ALA A 20 11.66 -7.21 37.64
C ALA A 20 10.96 -5.85 37.85
N PHE A 21 10.55 -5.21 36.77
CA PHE A 21 9.60 -4.10 36.83
C PHE A 21 8.19 -4.66 36.99
N SER A 22 7.69 -4.71 38.21
CA SER A 22 6.27 -4.85 38.51
C SER A 22 5.57 -3.52 38.18
N GLY A 23 5.34 -3.30 36.88
CA GLY A 23 4.51 -2.20 36.39
C GLY A 23 3.06 -2.41 36.81
N ARG A 24 2.58 -1.56 37.72
CA ARG A 24 1.16 -1.41 38.04
C ARG A 24 0.42 -1.00 36.76
N SER A 25 -0.32 -1.92 36.16
CA SER A 25 -1.28 -1.62 35.11
C SER A 25 -2.39 -0.75 35.67
N HIS A 26 -2.28 0.57 35.53
CA HIS A 26 -3.46 1.44 35.60
C HIS A 26 -4.31 1.13 34.37
N ALA A 27 -5.26 0.20 34.51
CA ALA A 27 -6.34 0.04 33.58
C ALA A 27 -7.28 1.25 33.73
N ALA A 28 -6.86 2.39 33.17
CA ALA A 28 -7.82 3.42 32.80
C ALA A 28 -8.61 2.86 31.63
N ALA A 29 -9.88 2.51 31.89
CA ALA A 29 -10.87 2.30 30.84
C ALA A 29 -11.17 3.64 30.18
N SER A 30 -10.22 4.16 29.39
CA SER A 30 -10.57 5.09 28.32
C SER A 30 -11.32 4.27 27.29
N GLY A 31 -12.51 4.72 26.86
CA GLY A 31 -13.16 4.18 25.67
C GLY A 31 -12.16 4.25 24.51
N ALA A 32 -11.46 3.16 24.26
CA ALA A 32 -10.33 3.15 23.35
C ALA A 32 -10.87 3.39 21.95
N ALA A 33 -10.34 4.40 21.26
CA ALA A 33 -10.63 4.61 19.86
C ALA A 33 -10.45 3.27 19.10
N PRO A 34 -11.31 2.97 18.10
CA PRO A 34 -11.26 1.69 17.41
C PRO A 34 -9.85 1.42 16.91
N ALA A 35 -9.39 0.17 17.09
CA ALA A 35 -8.08 -0.25 16.61
C ALA A 35 -8.00 -0.01 15.10
N ARG A 36 -6.96 0.72 14.68
CA ARG A 36 -6.72 1.09 13.29
C ARG A 36 -5.71 0.13 12.67
N GLU A 37 -6.01 -0.31 11.45
CA GLU A 37 -5.09 -1.11 10.66
C GLU A 37 -3.85 -0.33 10.23
N TYR A 38 -2.84 -1.10 9.88
CA TYR A 38 -1.65 -0.65 9.18
C TYR A 38 -1.60 -1.31 7.81
N TYR A 39 -1.08 -0.61 6.82
CA TYR A 39 -0.95 -1.13 5.46
C TYR A 39 0.51 -1.13 5.06
N ASP A 40 1.00 -2.25 4.56
CA ASP A 40 2.21 -2.31 3.74
C ASP A 40 1.78 -2.24 2.28
N LEU A 41 2.09 -1.15 1.61
CA LEU A 41 1.94 -1.05 0.18
C LEU A 41 3.31 -1.17 -0.47
N ARG A 42 3.52 -2.23 -1.24
CA ARG A 42 4.74 -2.48 -1.99
C ARG A 42 4.57 -2.10 -3.44
N CYS A 43 5.62 -1.55 -4.05
CA CYS A 43 5.74 -1.34 -5.49
C CYS A 43 6.94 -2.13 -5.99
N TYR A 44 6.70 -3.20 -6.74
CA TYR A 44 7.74 -3.93 -7.46
C TYR A 44 7.92 -3.29 -8.83
N TRP A 45 8.98 -2.51 -8.96
CA TRP A 45 9.34 -1.87 -10.22
C TRP A 45 9.88 -2.93 -11.21
N LEU A 46 9.32 -2.96 -12.42
CA LEU A 46 9.76 -3.87 -13.49
C LEU A 46 10.78 -3.22 -14.43
N LYS A 47 10.86 -1.90 -14.42
CA LYS A 47 11.91 -1.08 -15.04
C LYS A 47 12.40 -0.06 -14.04
N SER A 48 13.43 0.69 -14.41
CA SER A 48 13.88 1.83 -13.61
C SER A 48 12.73 2.77 -13.31
N ASP A 49 12.73 3.31 -12.10
CA ASP A 49 11.72 4.25 -11.66
C ASP A 49 11.60 5.42 -12.66
N PRO A 50 10.43 5.64 -13.27
CA PRO A 50 10.22 6.71 -14.24
C PRO A 50 10.37 8.11 -13.62
N GLN A 51 10.31 8.24 -12.28
CA GLN A 51 10.62 9.48 -11.59
C GLN A 51 12.13 9.73 -11.42
N GLY A 52 13.00 8.81 -11.89
CA GLY A 52 14.44 8.97 -11.85
C GLY A 52 15.05 9.03 -10.45
N ARG A 53 14.27 8.69 -9.40
CA ARG A 53 14.71 8.79 -8.00
C ARG A 53 15.90 7.90 -7.70
N THR A 54 16.06 6.81 -8.46
CA THR A 54 17.18 5.89 -8.31
C THR A 54 17.68 5.44 -9.68
N PRO A 55 19.01 5.42 -9.91
CA PRO A 55 19.56 4.92 -11.17
C PRO A 55 19.14 3.47 -11.44
N ALA A 56 19.01 3.13 -12.72
CA ALA A 56 18.87 1.76 -13.18
C ALA A 56 19.98 0.88 -12.58
N ARG A 57 19.61 -0.12 -11.77
CA ARG A 57 20.52 -1.15 -11.26
C ARG A 57 20.69 -2.25 -12.30
N LEU A 58 19.63 -2.60 -13.02
CA LEU A 58 19.66 -3.71 -13.95
C LEU A 58 20.10 -3.28 -15.35
N LYS A 59 20.92 -4.15 -15.95
CA LYS A 59 21.33 -4.07 -17.36
C LYS A 59 20.57 -5.07 -18.24
N SER A 60 19.70 -5.88 -17.62
CA SER A 60 18.90 -6.93 -18.25
C SER A 60 17.42 -6.66 -18.00
N ALA A 61 16.56 -7.14 -18.89
CA ALA A 61 15.12 -7.16 -18.65
C ALA A 61 14.78 -8.05 -17.44
N VAL A 62 13.77 -7.64 -16.68
CA VAL A 62 13.20 -8.45 -15.60
C VAL A 62 12.29 -9.53 -16.18
N ASN A 63 12.05 -10.60 -15.42
CA ASN A 63 11.02 -11.58 -15.75
C ASN A 63 9.83 -11.47 -14.76
N PRO A 64 8.74 -10.77 -15.14
CA PRO A 64 7.59 -10.55 -14.26
C PRO A 64 6.85 -11.83 -13.89
N ALA A 65 6.96 -12.90 -14.68
CA ALA A 65 6.30 -14.17 -14.40
C ALA A 65 6.85 -14.85 -13.14
N LEU A 66 8.13 -14.62 -12.80
CA LEU A 66 8.73 -15.12 -11.56
C LEU A 66 8.12 -14.41 -10.34
N LEU A 67 7.92 -13.10 -10.44
CA LEU A 67 7.26 -12.32 -9.40
C LEU A 67 5.80 -12.75 -9.26
N ASP A 68 5.06 -12.88 -10.36
CA ASP A 68 3.66 -13.31 -10.34
C ASP A 68 3.52 -14.71 -9.70
N SER A 69 4.37 -15.66 -10.09
CA SER A 69 4.36 -17.00 -9.49
C SER A 69 4.66 -16.96 -7.98
N TYR A 70 5.57 -16.10 -7.53
CA TYR A 70 5.85 -15.93 -6.10
C TYR A 70 4.66 -15.35 -5.34
N LEU A 71 4.07 -14.26 -5.87
CA LEU A 71 2.94 -13.59 -5.24
C LEU A 71 1.74 -14.54 -5.14
N GLU A 72 1.39 -15.21 -6.24
CA GLU A 72 0.25 -16.12 -6.33
C GLU A 72 0.43 -17.38 -5.47
N LYS A 73 1.56 -18.07 -5.61
CA LYS A 73 1.72 -19.44 -5.08
C LYS A 73 2.36 -19.49 -3.70
N ALA A 74 3.05 -18.43 -3.28
CA ALA A 74 3.78 -18.40 -2.02
C ALA A 74 3.28 -17.27 -1.10
N LEU A 75 3.43 -16.00 -1.50
CA LEU A 75 3.23 -14.88 -0.59
C LEU A 75 1.75 -14.68 -0.18
N VAL A 76 0.83 -14.56 -1.14
CA VAL A 76 -0.59 -14.29 -0.85
C VAL A 76 -1.21 -15.40 0.02
N PRO A 77 -1.03 -16.71 -0.28
CA PRO A 77 -1.51 -17.77 0.59
C PRO A 77 -0.88 -17.74 1.99
N ALA A 78 0.41 -17.40 2.11
CA ALA A 78 1.11 -17.35 3.38
C ALA A 78 0.67 -16.19 4.28
N LEU A 79 0.35 -15.04 3.69
CA LEU A 79 -0.24 -13.89 4.38
C LEU A 79 -1.65 -14.21 4.86
N ALA A 80 -2.49 -14.82 4.00
CA ALA A 80 -3.84 -15.22 4.36
C ALA A 80 -3.87 -16.20 5.55
N LYS A 81 -2.96 -17.19 5.57
CA LYS A 81 -2.80 -18.14 6.70
C LYS A 81 -2.46 -17.46 8.03
N ARG A 82 -1.89 -16.26 7.98
CA ARG A 82 -1.45 -15.48 9.15
C ARG A 82 -2.37 -14.30 9.46
N GLY A 83 -3.55 -14.25 8.85
CA GLY A 83 -4.53 -13.20 9.08
C GLY A 83 -4.17 -11.84 8.50
N ALA A 84 -3.18 -11.76 7.60
CA ALA A 84 -2.84 -10.55 6.85
C ALA A 84 -3.58 -10.57 5.51
N GLY A 85 -4.73 -9.90 5.43
CA GLY A 85 -5.54 -9.84 4.22
C GLY A 85 -6.90 -9.15 4.44
N PRO A 86 -7.67 -8.90 3.37
CA PRO A 86 -7.41 -9.33 1.99
C PRO A 86 -6.23 -8.59 1.33
N VAL A 87 -5.43 -9.32 0.54
CA VAL A 87 -4.26 -8.81 -0.18
C VAL A 87 -4.64 -8.39 -1.60
N GLY A 88 -4.39 -7.12 -1.92
CA GLY A 88 -4.55 -6.60 -3.28
C GLY A 88 -3.27 -6.73 -4.09
N VAL A 89 -3.35 -7.22 -5.33
CA VAL A 89 -2.22 -7.24 -6.27
C VAL A 89 -2.65 -6.62 -7.59
N PHE A 90 -1.96 -5.56 -8.03
CA PHE A 90 -2.43 -4.72 -9.14
C PHE A 90 -1.35 -4.40 -10.16
N THR A 91 -1.78 -4.11 -11.37
CA THR A 91 -1.03 -3.42 -12.43
C THR A 91 -1.75 -2.16 -12.85
N GLU A 92 -1.04 -1.21 -13.44
CA GLU A 92 -1.58 0.05 -13.93
C GLU A 92 -2.19 -0.06 -15.32
N ILE A 93 -3.21 0.76 -15.54
CA ILE A 93 -3.78 1.04 -16.86
C ILE A 93 -3.70 2.54 -17.13
N GLU A 94 -3.57 2.88 -18.41
CA GLU A 94 -3.76 4.25 -18.89
C GLU A 94 -5.25 4.47 -19.15
N VAL A 95 -5.79 5.59 -18.69
CA VAL A 95 -7.23 5.92 -18.82
C VAL A 95 -7.40 7.23 -19.58
N ASN A 96 -8.16 7.18 -20.67
CA ASN A 96 -8.68 8.37 -21.31
C ASN A 96 -10.07 8.69 -20.71
N LYS A 97 -10.10 9.60 -19.74
CA LYS A 97 -11.33 9.96 -19.01
C LYS A 97 -12.42 10.55 -19.91
N ASN A 98 -12.03 11.24 -20.99
CA ASN A 98 -12.97 11.85 -21.93
C ASN A 98 -13.62 10.81 -22.84
N ALA A 99 -12.83 9.86 -23.33
CA ALA A 99 -13.32 8.76 -24.16
C ALA A 99 -13.93 7.61 -23.35
N GLY A 100 -13.71 7.57 -22.02
CA GLY A 100 -14.15 6.47 -21.16
C GLY A 100 -13.43 5.15 -21.46
N THR A 101 -12.24 5.20 -22.06
CA THR A 101 -11.48 4.02 -22.48
C THR A 101 -10.23 3.82 -21.64
N SER A 102 -9.70 2.60 -21.66
CA SER A 102 -8.43 2.28 -21.02
C SER A 102 -7.60 1.29 -21.82
N ALA A 103 -6.30 1.29 -21.58
CA ALA A 103 -5.36 0.32 -22.13
C ALA A 103 -4.34 -0.11 -21.05
N PRO A 104 -3.82 -1.34 -21.11
CA PRO A 104 -2.72 -1.75 -20.24
C PRO A 104 -1.54 -0.79 -20.35
N LYS A 105 -0.98 -0.40 -19.21
CA LYS A 105 0.25 0.38 -19.19
C LYS A 105 1.43 -0.57 -19.38
N ALA A 106 2.14 -0.40 -20.49
CA ALA A 106 3.35 -1.17 -20.77
C ALA A 106 4.37 -1.00 -19.62
N ASP A 107 4.99 -2.09 -19.22
CA ASP A 107 6.00 -2.12 -18.13
C ASP A 107 5.51 -1.57 -16.78
N SER A 108 4.20 -1.58 -16.54
CA SER A 108 3.63 -1.18 -15.26
C SER A 108 4.34 -1.87 -14.09
N PRO A 109 4.63 -1.16 -12.98
CA PRO A 109 4.99 -1.82 -11.74
C PRO A 109 3.86 -2.73 -11.24
N VAL A 110 4.21 -3.66 -10.35
CA VAL A 110 3.24 -4.48 -9.61
C VAL A 110 3.07 -3.89 -8.21
N TRP A 111 1.85 -3.48 -7.89
CA TRP A 111 1.47 -2.96 -6.59
C TRP A 111 0.91 -4.07 -5.70
N VAL A 112 1.34 -4.16 -4.45
CA VAL A 112 0.85 -5.15 -3.48
C VAL A 112 0.41 -4.45 -2.20
N LEU A 113 -0.88 -4.46 -1.90
CA LEU A 113 -1.46 -3.90 -0.68
C LEU A 113 -1.72 -5.01 0.34
N ILE A 114 -1.12 -4.90 1.53
CA ILE A 114 -1.24 -5.89 2.60
C ILE A 114 -1.73 -5.19 3.88
N PRO A 115 -2.95 -5.50 4.36
CA PRO A 115 -3.43 -4.99 5.64
C PRO A 115 -2.91 -5.84 6.81
N TYR A 116 -2.60 -5.16 7.91
CA TYR A 116 -2.19 -5.73 9.19
C TYR A 116 -3.01 -5.11 10.31
N SER A 117 -3.40 -5.94 11.28
CA SER A 117 -4.16 -5.50 12.45
C SER A 117 -3.35 -4.63 13.42
N SER A 118 -2.01 -4.71 13.37
CA SER A 118 -1.10 -3.95 14.21
C SER A 118 0.30 -3.85 13.58
N LEU A 119 1.15 -2.96 14.12
CA LEU A 119 2.58 -2.92 13.75
C LEU A 119 3.33 -4.20 14.15
N GLU A 120 2.94 -4.81 15.29
CA GLU A 120 3.52 -6.08 15.71
C GLU A 120 3.22 -7.17 14.67
N ALA A 121 1.97 -7.25 14.20
CA ALA A 121 1.59 -8.18 13.13
C ALA A 121 2.38 -7.94 11.84
N PHE A 122 2.64 -6.67 11.46
CA PHE A 122 3.48 -6.36 10.31
C PHE A 122 4.90 -6.95 10.44
N VAL A 123 5.52 -6.82 11.61
CA VAL A 123 6.88 -7.32 11.86
C VAL A 123 6.90 -8.85 11.97
N THR A 124 6.02 -9.44 12.77
CA THR A 124 6.01 -10.89 13.06
C THR A 124 5.65 -11.71 11.83
N VAL A 125 4.59 -11.34 11.09
CA VAL A 125 4.18 -12.05 9.88
C VAL A 125 5.29 -12.03 8.83
N SER A 126 6.00 -10.91 8.67
CA SER A 126 7.15 -10.83 7.75
C SER A 126 8.25 -11.83 8.13
N ALA A 127 8.60 -11.91 9.41
CA ALA A 127 9.61 -12.84 9.89
C ALA A 127 9.17 -14.31 9.69
N GLU A 128 7.91 -14.62 10.02
CA GLU A 128 7.37 -15.96 9.89
C GLU A 128 7.28 -16.42 8.43
N VAL A 129 6.84 -15.56 7.51
CA VAL A 129 6.79 -15.85 6.07
C VAL A 129 8.18 -16.18 5.52
N ASN A 130 9.21 -15.46 5.97
CA ASN A 130 10.59 -15.71 5.53
C ASN A 130 11.17 -17.02 6.10
N ALA A 131 10.77 -17.42 7.31
CA ALA A 131 11.24 -18.65 7.94
C ALA A 131 10.53 -19.91 7.41
N ASP A 132 9.29 -19.76 6.94
CA ASP A 132 8.41 -20.84 6.49
C ASP A 132 9.02 -21.66 5.33
N ALA A 133 9.27 -22.94 5.58
CA ALA A 133 9.86 -23.84 4.60
C ALA A 133 8.97 -24.07 3.37
N ALA A 134 7.64 -24.12 3.54
CA ALA A 134 6.71 -24.29 2.44
C ALA A 134 6.67 -23.05 1.55
N VAL A 135 6.75 -21.85 2.16
CA VAL A 135 6.90 -20.59 1.41
C VAL A 135 8.20 -20.58 0.63
N ARG A 136 9.33 -20.90 1.27
CA ARG A 136 10.64 -20.94 0.60
C ARG A 136 10.66 -21.93 -0.57
N GLN A 137 10.03 -23.09 -0.43
CA GLN A 137 9.91 -24.08 -1.50
C GLN A 137 9.04 -23.54 -2.65
N ALA A 138 7.86 -23.00 -2.37
CA ALA A 138 6.95 -22.45 -3.38
C ALA A 138 7.55 -21.21 -4.08
N ALA A 139 8.38 -20.44 -3.39
CA ALA A 139 9.04 -19.23 -3.87
C ALA A 139 10.43 -19.49 -4.48
N ALA A 140 10.91 -20.73 -4.54
CA ALA A 140 12.32 -21.03 -4.84
C ALA A 140 12.81 -20.43 -6.17
N ALA A 141 11.98 -20.45 -7.21
CA ALA A 141 12.31 -19.88 -8.51
C ALA A 141 12.47 -18.35 -8.49
N TYR A 142 11.76 -17.66 -7.58
CA TYR A 142 11.83 -16.22 -7.39
C TYR A 142 12.96 -15.81 -6.43
N LEU A 143 13.12 -16.54 -5.31
CA LEU A 143 14.12 -16.22 -4.29
C LEU A 143 15.56 -16.49 -4.75
N ASN A 144 15.75 -17.44 -5.67
CA ASN A 144 17.07 -17.88 -6.13
C ASN A 144 17.38 -17.44 -7.58
N VAL A 145 16.77 -16.36 -8.05
CA VAL A 145 17.06 -15.82 -9.39
C VAL A 145 18.54 -15.44 -9.53
N PRO A 146 19.19 -15.75 -10.67
CA PRO A 146 20.55 -15.29 -10.91
C PRO A 146 20.55 -13.77 -11.10
N LYS A 147 21.66 -13.12 -10.74
CA LYS A 147 21.84 -11.65 -10.90
C LYS A 147 21.53 -11.15 -12.33
N ALA A 148 21.76 -11.99 -13.33
CA ALA A 148 21.55 -11.66 -14.74
C ALA A 148 20.09 -11.75 -15.22
N ALA A 149 19.20 -12.42 -14.46
CA ALA A 149 17.78 -12.58 -14.78
C ALA A 149 16.89 -12.35 -13.54
N PRO A 150 16.90 -11.14 -12.96
CA PRO A 150 16.13 -10.81 -11.77
C PRO A 150 14.61 -10.75 -12.05
N ALA A 151 13.80 -10.96 -11.02
CA ALA A 151 12.34 -10.88 -11.12
C ALA A 151 11.78 -9.43 -11.08
N PHE A 152 12.56 -8.48 -10.56
CA PHE A 152 12.20 -7.07 -10.45
C PHE A 152 13.47 -6.19 -10.38
N GLU A 153 13.31 -4.91 -10.68
CA GLU A 153 14.35 -3.87 -10.59
C GLU A 153 14.61 -3.49 -9.13
N ARG A 154 13.55 -3.01 -8.47
CA ARG A 154 13.53 -2.52 -7.09
C ARG A 154 12.17 -2.74 -6.44
N VAL A 155 12.15 -2.79 -5.10
CA VAL A 155 10.91 -2.74 -4.32
C VAL A 155 10.92 -1.48 -3.47
N ASP A 156 9.91 -0.64 -3.62
CA ASP A 156 9.57 0.38 -2.62
C ASP A 156 8.49 -0.20 -1.70
N SER A 157 8.50 0.18 -0.42
CA SER A 157 7.42 -0.11 0.53
C SER A 157 7.05 1.15 1.29
N TRP A 158 5.75 1.32 1.50
CA TRP A 158 5.18 2.34 2.37
C TRP A 158 4.46 1.68 3.52
N LEU A 159 4.82 2.07 4.74
CA LEU A 159 4.04 1.75 5.93
C LEU A 159 3.02 2.86 6.13
N LEU A 160 1.74 2.51 6.02
CA LEU A 160 0.64 3.43 6.17
C LEU A 160 -0.17 3.10 7.43
N ARG A 161 -0.75 4.12 8.06
CA ARG A 161 -1.71 3.96 9.16
C ARG A 161 -3.10 4.35 8.70
N ALA A 162 -4.10 3.52 8.98
CA ALA A 162 -5.48 3.82 8.60
C ALA A 162 -5.99 5.15 9.19
N PHE A 163 -6.90 5.79 8.47
CA PHE A 163 -7.59 7.00 8.92
C PHE A 163 -8.58 6.69 10.05
N LYS A 164 -9.08 7.72 10.74
CA LYS A 164 -10.10 7.52 11.78
C LYS A 164 -11.47 7.26 11.16
N SER A 165 -11.81 7.96 10.07
CA SER A 165 -13.07 7.79 9.34
C SER A 165 -13.19 6.44 8.63
N MET A 166 -12.06 5.74 8.42
CA MET A 166 -12.01 4.41 7.83
C MET A 166 -10.88 3.60 8.49
N PRO A 167 -11.11 3.05 9.70
CA PRO A 167 -10.06 2.43 10.52
C PRO A 167 -9.59 1.07 10.00
N LYS A 168 -10.32 0.48 9.05
CA LYS A 168 -10.03 -0.82 8.44
C LYS A 168 -10.30 -0.77 6.94
N LEU A 169 -9.61 -1.64 6.20
CA LEU A 169 -9.84 -1.85 4.78
C LEU A 169 -11.28 -2.35 4.59
N GLU A 170 -11.97 -1.78 3.62
CA GLU A 170 -13.30 -2.25 3.22
C GLU A 170 -13.23 -2.84 1.81
N GLN A 171 -13.85 -4.00 1.64
CA GLN A 171 -13.89 -4.68 0.36
C GLN A 171 -15.30 -4.55 -0.24
N PRO A 172 -15.48 -3.83 -1.36
CA PRO A 172 -16.77 -3.70 -2.03
C PRO A 172 -17.30 -5.05 -2.54
N ALA A 173 -18.61 -5.17 -2.71
CA ALA A 173 -19.26 -6.42 -3.12
C ALA A 173 -18.70 -6.97 -4.46
N PHE A 174 -18.52 -6.11 -5.47
CA PHE A 174 -17.94 -6.49 -6.76
C PHE A 174 -16.48 -6.94 -6.66
N SER A 175 -15.75 -6.50 -5.62
CA SER A 175 -14.39 -6.95 -5.34
C SER A 175 -14.40 -8.33 -4.68
N LYS A 176 -15.31 -8.57 -3.71
CA LYS A 176 -15.50 -9.87 -3.06
C LYS A 176 -15.84 -10.98 -4.07
N THR A 177 -16.69 -10.66 -5.05
CA THR A 177 -17.07 -11.59 -6.13
C THR A 177 -16.06 -11.63 -7.29
N LYS A 178 -14.96 -10.88 -7.20
CA LYS A 178 -13.95 -10.74 -8.24
C LYS A 178 -14.54 -10.41 -9.62
N SER A 179 -15.48 -9.47 -9.67
CA SER A 179 -16.06 -9.01 -10.94
C SER A 179 -14.96 -8.63 -11.94
N PRO A 180 -15.01 -9.09 -13.20
CA PRO A 180 -13.89 -8.98 -14.14
C PRO A 180 -13.59 -7.55 -14.59
N GLY A 181 -14.60 -6.67 -14.57
CA GLY A 181 -14.44 -5.26 -14.95
C GLY A 181 -13.87 -4.36 -13.85
N ARG A 182 -13.71 -4.88 -12.62
CA ARG A 182 -13.43 -4.02 -11.46
C ARG A 182 -12.14 -3.23 -11.64
N VAL A 183 -12.23 -1.95 -11.32
CA VAL A 183 -11.13 -0.99 -11.43
C VAL A 183 -10.89 -0.31 -10.09
N PHE A 184 -9.64 0.05 -9.84
CA PHE A 184 -9.24 0.80 -8.67
C PHE A 184 -8.51 2.08 -9.11
N GLU A 185 -8.59 3.13 -8.31
CA GLU A 185 -7.79 4.34 -8.48
C GLU A 185 -7.05 4.62 -7.18
N MET A 186 -5.73 4.50 -7.24
CA MET A 186 -4.81 4.89 -6.18
C MET A 186 -4.47 6.37 -6.33
N ARG A 187 -4.66 7.14 -5.26
CA ARG A 187 -4.31 8.56 -5.24
C ARG A 187 -3.34 8.88 -4.11
N ASP A 188 -2.31 9.64 -4.47
CA ASP A 188 -1.31 10.21 -3.56
C ASP A 188 -1.55 11.70 -3.41
N TYR A 189 -1.67 12.16 -2.18
CA TYR A 189 -1.76 13.59 -1.85
C TYR A 189 -0.53 13.96 -1.03
N GLU A 190 0.44 14.57 -1.70
CA GLU A 190 1.68 15.07 -1.09
C GLU A 190 1.46 16.48 -0.55
N SER A 191 2.11 16.81 0.56
CA SER A 191 2.01 18.11 1.23
C SER A 191 3.37 18.71 1.47
N HIS A 192 3.46 20.04 1.51
CA HIS A 192 4.72 20.77 1.73
C HIS A 192 5.19 20.79 3.20
N SER A 193 4.41 20.24 4.13
CA SER A 193 4.78 20.06 5.53
C SER A 193 3.95 18.96 6.20
N GLU A 194 4.43 18.41 7.31
CA GLU A 194 3.70 17.44 8.12
C GLU A 194 2.40 18.04 8.68
N ALA A 195 2.41 19.32 9.06
CA ALA A 195 1.23 20.02 9.54
C ALA A 195 0.15 20.13 8.44
N ALA A 196 0.55 20.46 7.21
CA ALA A 196 -0.35 20.47 6.05
C ALA A 196 -0.90 19.06 5.75
N ALA A 197 -0.05 18.03 5.79
CA ALA A 197 -0.49 16.65 5.59
C ALA A 197 -1.52 16.21 6.64
N LEU A 198 -1.26 16.50 7.92
CA LEU A 198 -2.19 16.21 9.02
C LEU A 198 -3.51 16.99 8.87
N ASN A 199 -3.45 18.24 8.40
CA ASN A 199 -4.64 19.02 8.11
C ASN A 199 -5.47 18.42 6.97
N LYS A 200 -4.83 17.93 5.89
CA LYS A 200 -5.55 17.24 4.81
C LYS A 200 -6.15 15.91 5.28
N MET A 201 -5.46 15.17 6.14
CA MET A 201 -6.01 13.96 6.77
C MET A 201 -7.22 14.29 7.65
N ALA A 202 -7.19 15.40 8.39
CA ALA A 202 -8.33 15.87 9.17
C ALA A 202 -9.54 16.21 8.29
N MET A 203 -9.31 16.80 7.11
CA MET A 203 -10.39 17.04 6.12
C MET A 203 -11.10 15.74 5.71
N PHE A 204 -10.34 14.67 5.49
CA PHE A 204 -10.91 13.34 5.23
C PHE A 204 -11.66 12.76 6.41
N ASP A 205 -11.05 12.82 7.60
CA ASP A 205 -11.65 12.33 8.85
C ASP A 205 -12.94 13.08 9.21
N ASP A 206 -13.03 14.38 8.91
CA ASP A 206 -14.15 15.25 9.26
C ASP A 206 -15.33 15.17 8.26
N GLY A 207 -15.18 14.45 7.13
CA GLY A 207 -16.33 14.12 6.28
C GLY A 207 -16.06 13.78 4.81
N GLU A 208 -14.87 14.07 4.24
CA GLU A 208 -14.63 13.79 2.81
C GLU A 208 -14.78 12.30 2.50
N THR A 209 -14.32 11.43 3.42
CA THR A 209 -14.45 9.98 3.31
C THR A 209 -15.92 9.53 3.23
N GLU A 210 -16.81 10.16 4.01
CA GLU A 210 -18.25 9.86 4.00
C GLU A 210 -18.90 10.32 2.69
N VAL A 211 -18.57 11.52 2.20
CA VAL A 211 -19.05 12.00 0.90
C VAL A 211 -18.65 11.06 -0.23
N MET A 212 -17.40 10.57 -0.24
CA MET A 212 -16.96 9.59 -1.24
C MET A 212 -17.75 8.28 -1.16
N ARG A 213 -18.06 7.81 0.06
CA ARG A 213 -18.86 6.60 0.29
C ARG A 213 -20.28 6.77 -0.25
N ASP A 214 -20.95 7.85 0.11
CA ASP A 214 -22.33 8.15 -0.30
C ASP A 214 -22.48 8.29 -1.82
N LEU A 215 -21.45 8.83 -2.48
CA LEU A 215 -21.44 9.01 -3.93
C LEU A 215 -21.05 7.73 -4.69
N GLY A 216 -20.86 6.61 -4.00
CA GLY A 216 -20.61 5.31 -4.61
C GLY A 216 -19.18 5.13 -5.13
N MET A 217 -18.22 5.93 -4.66
CA MET A 217 -16.82 5.84 -5.07
C MET A 217 -16.10 4.62 -4.47
N SER A 218 -16.82 3.82 -3.67
CA SER A 218 -16.39 2.55 -3.07
C SER A 218 -14.96 2.61 -2.55
N PRO A 219 -14.67 3.47 -1.55
CA PRO A 219 -13.34 3.56 -0.97
C PRO A 219 -12.90 2.21 -0.42
N VAL A 220 -11.61 1.88 -0.59
CA VAL A 220 -11.02 0.61 -0.14
C VAL A 220 -10.18 0.81 1.11
N PHE A 221 -9.36 1.87 1.16
CA PHE A 221 -8.66 2.31 2.36
C PHE A 221 -8.22 3.78 2.22
N PHE A 222 -7.94 4.42 3.36
CA PHE A 222 -7.20 5.68 3.46
C PHE A 222 -6.05 5.51 4.46
N GLY A 223 -4.84 5.92 4.07
CA GLY A 223 -3.62 5.67 4.84
C GLY A 223 -2.72 6.91 4.95
N GLN A 224 -2.33 7.24 6.17
CA GLN A 224 -1.26 8.20 6.47
C GLN A 224 0.07 7.50 6.24
N ALA A 225 0.94 8.04 5.38
CA ALA A 225 2.28 7.48 5.25
C ALA A 225 3.14 7.80 6.47
N LEU A 226 3.61 6.75 7.15
CA LEU A 226 4.52 6.83 8.29
C LEU A 226 5.99 6.68 7.87
N SER A 227 6.22 5.88 6.83
CA SER A 227 7.53 5.59 6.27
C SER A 227 7.40 5.29 4.78
N GLY A 228 8.49 5.50 4.04
CA GLY A 228 8.58 5.28 2.60
C GLY A 228 9.00 6.55 1.84
N PRO A 229 9.16 6.46 0.51
CA PRO A 229 9.52 7.61 -0.31
C PRO A 229 8.44 8.72 -0.33
N ASN A 230 8.87 9.96 -0.62
CA ASN A 230 8.02 11.13 -0.87
C ASN A 230 7.12 11.53 0.32
N LEU A 231 7.61 11.40 1.56
CA LEU A 231 6.94 11.97 2.73
C LEU A 231 7.00 13.51 2.73
N PRO A 232 6.01 14.21 3.30
CA PRO A 232 4.78 13.67 3.88
C PRO A 232 3.64 13.55 2.85
N HIS A 233 2.87 12.47 2.94
CA HIS A 233 1.67 12.27 2.10
C HIS A 233 0.65 11.36 2.78
N LEU A 234 -0.56 11.39 2.24
CA LEU A 234 -1.54 10.32 2.41
C LEU A 234 -1.75 9.59 1.08
N ARG A 235 -2.21 8.35 1.18
CA ARG A 235 -2.60 7.53 0.03
C ARG A 235 -3.94 6.87 0.29
N TYR A 236 -4.77 6.79 -0.74
CA TYR A 236 -6.06 6.10 -0.65
C TYR A 236 -6.45 5.43 -1.96
N PHE A 237 -7.36 4.47 -1.86
CA PHE A 237 -7.93 3.76 -3.00
C PHE A 237 -9.43 4.02 -3.07
N THR A 238 -9.90 4.37 -4.25
CA THR A 238 -11.32 4.31 -4.65
C THR A 238 -11.49 3.22 -5.69
N SER A 239 -12.72 2.76 -5.93
CA SER A 239 -12.95 1.66 -6.86
C SER A 239 -14.35 1.66 -7.46
N GLY A 240 -14.52 0.89 -8.52
CA GLY A 240 -15.82 0.66 -9.15
C GLY A 240 -15.92 -0.74 -9.78
N PRO A 241 -17.15 -1.21 -10.04
CA PRO A 241 -17.37 -2.50 -10.71
C PRO A 241 -16.85 -2.50 -12.15
N ASP A 242 -16.73 -1.32 -12.76
CA ASP A 242 -16.10 -1.06 -14.05
C ASP A 242 -15.63 0.41 -14.14
N LEU A 243 -14.88 0.73 -15.20
CA LEU A 243 -14.36 2.07 -15.45
C LEU A 243 -15.46 3.12 -15.63
N ALA A 244 -16.57 2.78 -16.29
CA ALA A 244 -17.64 3.73 -16.54
C ALA A 244 -18.33 4.14 -15.23
N ALA A 245 -18.65 3.16 -14.38
CA ALA A 245 -19.22 3.38 -13.05
C ALA A 245 -18.27 4.20 -12.16
N HIS A 246 -16.98 3.87 -12.17
CA HIS A 246 -15.96 4.61 -11.41
C HIS A 246 -15.86 6.08 -11.85
N LEU A 247 -15.79 6.34 -13.16
CA LEU A 247 -15.77 7.71 -13.70
C LEU A 247 -17.07 8.46 -13.42
N ALA A 248 -18.23 7.78 -13.47
CA ALA A 248 -19.51 8.38 -13.16
C ALA A 248 -19.61 8.80 -11.68
N ALA A 249 -19.05 8.02 -10.75
CA ALA A 249 -18.99 8.40 -9.33
C ALA A 249 -18.13 9.66 -9.13
N TRP A 250 -16.95 9.73 -9.76
CA TRP A 250 -16.09 10.91 -9.71
C TRP A 250 -16.72 12.18 -10.29
N LYS A 251 -17.52 12.05 -11.37
CA LYS A 251 -18.27 13.19 -11.95
C LYS A 251 -19.27 13.80 -10.96
N LYS A 252 -19.78 13.01 -10.01
CA LYS A 252 -20.68 13.49 -8.94
C LYS A 252 -19.93 14.18 -7.80
N PHE A 253 -18.71 13.74 -7.50
CA PHE A 253 -17.93 14.22 -6.35
C PHE A 253 -17.55 15.70 -6.46
N GLY A 254 -16.95 16.11 -7.58
CA GLY A 254 -16.49 17.49 -7.79
C GLY A 254 -17.55 18.58 -7.53
N PRO A 255 -18.79 18.44 -8.05
CA PRO A 255 -19.87 19.40 -7.81
C PRO A 255 -20.71 19.15 -6.54
N ASP A 256 -20.46 18.09 -5.76
CA ASP A 256 -21.26 17.83 -4.55
C ASP A 256 -21.11 18.99 -3.55
N PRO A 257 -22.22 19.60 -3.08
CA PRO A 257 -22.15 20.80 -2.24
C PRO A 257 -21.46 20.55 -0.88
N ARG A 258 -21.46 19.33 -0.36
CA ARG A 258 -20.74 18.97 0.87
C ARG A 258 -19.24 19.03 0.66
N TRP A 259 -18.77 18.50 -0.48
CA TRP A 259 -17.38 18.59 -0.88
C TRP A 259 -16.96 20.03 -1.19
N VAL A 260 -17.76 20.77 -1.97
CA VAL A 260 -17.46 22.17 -2.31
C VAL A 260 -17.32 23.03 -1.05
N LYS A 261 -18.26 22.89 -0.10
CA LYS A 261 -18.20 23.57 1.19
C LYS A 261 -16.90 23.24 1.95
N MET A 262 -16.49 21.98 1.98
CA MET A 262 -15.28 21.56 2.67
C MET A 262 -14.02 22.06 1.97
N LYS A 263 -13.98 21.98 0.64
CA LYS A 263 -12.88 22.49 -0.20
C LYS A 263 -12.65 23.99 0.00
N ASP A 264 -13.73 24.76 0.16
CA ASP A 264 -13.68 26.21 0.30
C ASP A 264 -13.55 26.68 1.76
N ASP A 265 -13.54 25.75 2.73
CA ASP A 265 -13.34 26.07 4.14
C ASP A 265 -11.89 26.52 4.39
N PRO A 266 -11.67 27.75 4.90
CA PRO A 266 -10.32 28.25 5.22
C PRO A 266 -9.53 27.35 6.16
N LYS A 267 -10.20 26.54 6.99
CA LYS A 267 -9.57 25.53 7.87
C LYS A 267 -8.69 24.55 7.09
N TYR A 268 -9.03 24.24 5.85
CA TYR A 268 -8.34 23.26 5.01
C TYR A 268 -7.54 23.87 3.86
N ALA A 269 -7.35 25.20 3.86
CA ALA A 269 -6.63 25.88 2.81
C ALA A 269 -5.16 25.41 2.71
N ASN A 270 -4.67 25.29 1.47
CA ASN A 270 -3.27 25.02 1.14
C ASN A 270 -2.68 23.72 1.72
N ASN A 271 -3.50 22.74 2.06
CA ASN A 271 -3.03 21.52 2.72
C ASN A 271 -2.49 20.42 1.77
N THR A 272 -2.56 20.63 0.45
CA THR A 272 -2.08 19.68 -0.57
C THR A 272 -1.21 20.40 -1.58
N SER A 273 -0.04 19.84 -1.89
CA SER A 273 0.92 20.38 -2.85
C SER A 273 0.92 19.65 -4.19
N ARG A 274 0.65 18.34 -4.17
CA ARG A 274 0.55 17.53 -5.38
C ARG A 274 -0.44 16.40 -5.22
N ASN A 275 -1.19 16.13 -6.28
CA ASN A 275 -2.10 15.01 -6.39
C ASN A 275 -1.69 14.13 -7.57
N THR A 276 -1.41 12.86 -7.31
CA THR A 276 -1.10 11.88 -8.35
C THR A 276 -2.15 10.78 -8.35
N ALA A 277 -2.80 10.54 -9.50
CA ALA A 277 -3.76 9.47 -9.68
C ALA A 277 -3.18 8.36 -10.55
N ARG A 278 -3.36 7.10 -10.15
CA ARG A 278 -3.01 5.91 -10.94
C ARG A 278 -4.21 4.98 -10.98
N PHE A 279 -4.62 4.60 -12.19
CA PHE A 279 -5.65 3.59 -12.37
C PHE A 279 -5.02 2.21 -12.36
N LEU A 280 -5.68 1.30 -11.66
CA LEU A 280 -5.20 -0.02 -11.32
C LEU A 280 -6.24 -1.07 -11.69
N VAL A 281 -5.77 -2.19 -12.22
CA VAL A 281 -6.56 -3.41 -12.41
C VAL A 281 -5.94 -4.54 -11.58
N PRO A 282 -6.77 -5.38 -10.93
CA PRO A 282 -6.26 -6.47 -10.12
C PRO A 282 -5.75 -7.62 -10.99
N LYS A 283 -4.65 -8.27 -10.57
CA LYS A 283 -4.26 -9.57 -11.12
C LYS A 283 -5.28 -10.64 -10.73
N ALA A 284 -5.35 -11.74 -11.47
CA ALA A 284 -6.33 -12.82 -11.25
C ALA A 284 -6.31 -13.39 -9.81
N PHE A 285 -5.11 -13.50 -9.23
CA PHE A 285 -4.88 -13.99 -7.88
C PHE A 285 -4.99 -12.91 -6.78
N SER A 286 -5.27 -11.65 -7.13
CA SER A 286 -5.62 -10.62 -6.15
C SER A 286 -6.86 -11.03 -5.37
N GLN A 287 -6.86 -10.79 -4.05
CA GLN A 287 -8.04 -10.96 -3.20
C GLN A 287 -8.95 -9.73 -3.24
N LEU A 288 -8.43 -8.58 -3.70
CA LEU A 288 -9.19 -7.37 -4.02
C LEU A 288 -9.60 -7.34 -5.50
#